data_AF-A0A933JKX8-F1
#
_entry.id   AF-A0A933JKX8-F1
#
_cell.length_a   1.000
_cell.length_b   1.000
_cell.length_c   1.000
_cell.angle_alpha   90.00
_cell.angle_beta   90.00
_cell.angle_gamma   90.00
#
_symmetry.space_group_name_H-M   'P 1'
#
loop_
_entity.id
_entity.type
_entity.pdbx_description
1 polymer ?
#
loop_
_entity_poly.entity_id
_entity_poly.type
_entity_poly.pdbx_seq_one_letter_code
_entity_poly.pdbx_strand_id
1 'polypeptide(L)'
;MPVTPADLGKIPLFANMTEAHLREMLDAFDRERLPKGSVIFEPGSTPERLLVLAEGEVALHQDGEERFRVRGPAPIGELGSLTGLLRSTTAIAATDATMLVMPKERMLAFFEDHGDVAFPFHSNLLSIAADKMRRDRQRIEEMRHNLIITQRAMKRMSDLLLEGEDTPLHEKLYDELSRLIEQNKKGHYLVEPAKVLPTKARFDDGRIVDVLALSADEVDLPVKPPLDPKDGHASFVLDFGDKEIAVSGKVEPGGPHPVRIKLDLLVEGSAASLSEHLARMLMFDVIC
;
A
#
# COMPACT_ATOMS: atom_id res chain seq x y z
N MET A 1 29.49 -18.27 6.46
CA MET A 1 29.31 -19.55 7.21
C MET A 1 27.88 -20.04 6.98
N PRO A 2 27.56 -21.34 7.04
CA PRO A 2 26.17 -21.78 6.88
C PRO A 2 25.32 -21.19 8.01
N VAL A 3 24.18 -20.56 7.66
CA VAL A 3 23.18 -20.10 8.64
C VAL A 3 22.76 -21.27 9.51
N THR A 4 22.77 -21.08 10.82
CA THR A 4 22.33 -22.09 11.80
C THR A 4 20.89 -21.85 12.24
N PRO A 5 20.20 -22.83 12.85
CA PRO A 5 18.90 -22.61 13.47
C PRO A 5 18.92 -21.43 14.46
N ALA A 6 20.00 -21.27 15.23
CA ALA A 6 20.16 -20.17 16.17
C ALA A 6 20.27 -18.79 15.48
N ASP A 7 20.82 -18.71 14.27
CA ASP A 7 20.85 -17.47 13.49
C ASP A 7 19.48 -17.13 12.92
N LEU A 8 18.73 -18.15 12.47
CA LEU A 8 17.36 -17.98 11.97
C LEU A 8 16.43 -17.49 13.10
N GLY A 9 16.56 -18.04 14.30
CA GLY A 9 15.78 -17.63 15.48
C GLY A 9 16.02 -16.20 15.98
N LYS A 10 17.09 -15.51 15.52
CA LYS A 10 17.31 -14.07 15.81
C LYS A 10 16.46 -13.16 14.92
N ILE A 11 15.94 -13.68 13.81
CA ILE A 11 15.11 -12.92 12.90
C ILE A 11 13.68 -12.90 13.47
N PRO A 12 13.03 -11.72 13.59
CA PRO A 12 11.70 -11.61 14.18
C PRO A 12 10.63 -12.52 13.55
N LEU A 13 10.76 -12.82 12.25
CA LEU A 13 9.86 -13.72 11.52
C LEU A 13 9.83 -15.14 12.11
N PHE A 14 10.93 -15.57 12.72
CA PHE A 14 11.08 -16.91 13.32
C PHE A 14 11.19 -16.86 14.85
N ALA A 15 10.79 -15.73 15.46
CA ALA A 15 10.77 -15.59 16.92
C ALA A 15 9.87 -16.66 17.56
N ASN A 16 10.20 -17.10 18.77
CA ASN A 16 9.41 -18.10 19.52
C ASN A 16 9.20 -19.46 18.82
N MET A 17 9.91 -19.74 17.73
CA MET A 17 9.97 -21.06 17.12
C MET A 17 11.02 -21.92 17.86
N THR A 18 10.71 -23.19 18.06
CA THR A 18 11.65 -24.11 18.73
C THR A 18 12.84 -24.41 17.84
N GLU A 19 13.94 -24.91 18.40
CA GLU A 19 15.10 -25.31 17.59
C GLU A 19 14.75 -26.40 16.57
N ALA A 20 13.80 -27.29 16.88
CA ALA A 20 13.28 -28.27 15.94
C ALA A 20 12.56 -27.60 14.76
N HIS A 21 11.64 -26.66 15.05
CA HIS A 21 10.95 -25.88 14.02
C HIS A 21 11.91 -25.11 13.11
N LEU A 22 12.94 -24.48 13.71
CA LEU A 22 13.95 -23.72 12.96
C LEU A 22 14.81 -24.62 12.07
N ARG A 23 15.09 -25.85 12.52
CA ARG A 23 15.81 -26.84 11.72
C ARG A 23 14.97 -27.32 10.53
N GLU A 24 13.70 -27.64 10.76
CA GLU A 24 12.76 -28.03 9.69
C GLU A 24 12.60 -26.93 8.64
N MET A 25 12.44 -25.67 9.07
CA MET A 25 12.40 -24.53 8.15
C MET A 25 13.70 -24.41 7.34
N LEU A 26 14.85 -24.51 8.00
CA LEU A 26 16.15 -24.38 7.35
C LEU A 26 16.40 -25.50 6.32
N ASP A 27 15.95 -26.72 6.62
CA ASP A 27 16.08 -27.89 5.73
C ASP A 27 15.14 -27.79 4.50
N ALA A 28 14.03 -27.06 4.61
CA ALA A 28 13.11 -26.82 3.51
C ALA A 28 13.57 -25.73 2.52
N PHE A 29 14.56 -24.91 2.89
CA PHE A 29 15.11 -23.85 2.05
C PHE A 29 16.19 -24.37 1.08
N ASP A 30 16.10 -23.93 -0.18
CA ASP A 30 17.20 -24.02 -1.13
C ASP A 30 18.20 -22.86 -0.92
N ARG A 31 19.47 -23.07 -1.25
CA ARG A 31 20.50 -22.01 -1.19
C ARG A 31 20.83 -21.49 -2.58
N GLU A 32 20.64 -20.20 -2.79
CA GLU A 32 20.95 -19.50 -4.04
C GLU A 32 22.10 -18.52 -3.80
N ARG A 33 23.15 -18.57 -4.64
CA ARG A 33 24.24 -17.58 -4.60
C ARG A 33 24.00 -16.53 -5.68
N LEU A 34 24.06 -15.27 -5.28
CA LEU A 34 23.81 -14.12 -6.13
C LEU A 34 25.07 -13.27 -6.19
N PRO A 35 25.67 -13.03 -7.38
CA PRO A 35 26.74 -12.05 -7.50
C PRO A 35 26.22 -10.64 -7.22
N LYS A 36 27.13 -9.75 -6.81
CA LYS A 36 26.84 -8.31 -6.72
C LYS A 36 26.21 -7.82 -8.04
N GLY A 37 25.13 -7.06 -7.92
CA GLY A 37 24.38 -6.49 -9.03
C GLY A 37 23.20 -7.35 -9.51
N SER A 38 23.03 -8.57 -9.00
CA SER A 38 21.85 -9.38 -9.32
C SER A 38 20.55 -8.72 -8.87
N VAL A 39 19.60 -8.57 -9.79
CA VAL A 39 18.23 -8.16 -9.49
C VAL A 39 17.49 -9.36 -8.90
N ILE A 40 16.94 -9.18 -7.70
CA ILE A 40 16.21 -10.22 -6.95
C ILE A 40 14.72 -10.18 -7.31
N PHE A 41 14.15 -8.97 -7.40
CA PHE A 41 12.81 -8.70 -7.91
C PHE A 41 12.65 -7.21 -8.24
N GLU A 42 11.57 -6.88 -8.96
CA GLU A 42 11.22 -5.54 -9.42
C GLU A 42 9.79 -5.18 -8.99
N PRO A 43 9.43 -3.88 -8.91
CA PRO A 43 8.08 -3.44 -8.63
C PRO A 43 7.05 -4.05 -9.60
N GLY A 44 5.88 -4.42 -9.08
CA GLY A 44 4.81 -5.05 -9.84
C GLY A 44 5.01 -6.55 -10.08
N SER A 45 6.17 -7.13 -9.78
CA SER A 45 6.38 -8.57 -9.96
C SER A 45 5.62 -9.39 -8.90
N THR A 46 5.14 -10.57 -9.31
CA THR A 46 4.48 -11.52 -8.40
C THR A 46 5.49 -12.14 -7.42
N PRO A 47 5.21 -12.20 -6.11
CA PRO A 47 6.09 -12.85 -5.15
C PRO A 47 5.87 -14.38 -5.13
N GLU A 48 6.67 -15.11 -5.90
CA GLU A 48 6.54 -16.57 -6.05
C GLU A 48 7.42 -17.38 -5.09
N ARG A 49 8.24 -16.71 -4.26
CA ARG A 49 9.23 -17.35 -3.39
C ARG A 49 9.40 -16.57 -2.09
N LEU A 50 9.47 -17.28 -0.97
CA LEU A 50 9.94 -16.75 0.31
C LEU A 50 11.46 -16.64 0.29
N LEU A 51 11.98 -15.48 0.71
CA LEU A 51 13.40 -15.13 0.60
C LEU A 51 13.95 -14.72 1.97
N VAL A 52 15.06 -15.31 2.38
CA VAL A 52 15.85 -14.89 3.55
C VAL A 52 17.30 -14.70 3.11
N LEU A 53 17.79 -13.46 3.18
CA LEU A 53 19.18 -13.13 2.96
C LEU A 53 19.99 -13.79 4.08
N ALA A 54 20.82 -14.77 3.76
CA ALA A 54 21.68 -15.47 4.71
C ALA A 54 22.97 -14.69 4.98
N GLU A 55 23.61 -14.19 3.92
CA GLU A 55 24.90 -13.50 3.96
C GLU A 55 24.95 -12.47 2.82
N GLY A 56 25.66 -11.38 3.04
CA GLY A 56 25.76 -10.26 2.09
C GLY A 56 24.81 -9.11 2.40
N GLU A 57 24.61 -8.25 1.41
CA GLU A 57 23.78 -7.06 1.49
C GLU A 57 22.85 -6.94 0.29
N VAL A 58 21.64 -6.44 0.52
CA VAL A 58 20.63 -6.16 -0.51
C VAL A 58 20.21 -4.68 -0.40
N ALA A 59 20.27 -3.96 -1.51
CA ALA A 59 19.76 -2.60 -1.64
C ALA A 59 18.31 -2.64 -2.14
N LEU A 60 17.43 -1.89 -1.47
CA LEU A 60 16.03 -1.70 -1.85
C LEU A 60 15.86 -0.31 -2.45
N HIS A 61 15.48 -0.27 -3.73
CA HIS A 61 15.27 0.95 -4.48
C HIS A 61 13.78 1.24 -4.66
N GLN A 62 13.41 2.51 -4.49
CA GLN A 62 12.08 3.04 -4.76
C GLN A 62 12.25 4.36 -5.51
N ASP A 63 11.52 4.53 -6.63
CA ASP A 63 11.59 5.72 -7.49
C ASP A 63 13.02 6.03 -7.99
N GLY A 64 13.81 4.98 -8.26
CA GLY A 64 15.20 5.08 -8.72
C GLY A 64 16.24 5.36 -7.63
N GLU A 65 15.82 5.66 -6.40
CA GLU A 65 16.71 5.95 -5.28
C GLU A 65 16.85 4.75 -4.33
N GLU A 66 18.07 4.49 -3.83
CA GLU A 66 18.29 3.54 -2.73
C GLU A 66 17.64 4.09 -1.46
N ARG A 67 16.58 3.43 -0.97
CA ARG A 67 15.88 3.82 0.26
C ARG A 67 16.42 3.10 1.48
N PHE A 68 16.76 1.82 1.31
CA PHE A 68 17.19 0.96 2.40
C PHE A 68 18.26 -0.02 1.95
N ARG A 69 19.12 -0.39 2.91
CA ARG A 69 20.13 -1.42 2.75
C ARG A 69 19.97 -2.46 3.86
N VAL A 70 19.78 -3.70 3.47
CA VAL A 70 19.55 -4.83 4.38
C VAL A 70 20.78 -5.72 4.40
N ARG A 71 21.26 -6.06 5.60
CA ARG A 71 22.38 -6.99 5.81
C ARG A 71 21.85 -8.30 6.39
N GLY A 72 22.34 -9.44 5.90
CA GLY A 72 21.94 -10.75 6.40
C GLY A 72 22.41 -11.02 7.84
N PRO A 73 21.72 -11.89 8.61
CA PRO A 73 20.54 -12.64 8.20
C PRO A 73 19.23 -11.83 8.30
N ALA A 74 18.41 -11.78 7.24
CA ALA A 74 17.17 -10.99 7.21
C ALA A 74 16.15 -11.47 6.15
N PRO A 75 14.83 -11.39 6.39
CA PRO A 75 13.82 -11.69 5.39
C PRO A 75 13.72 -10.57 4.34
N ILE A 76 13.37 -10.92 3.09
CA ILE A 76 13.24 -9.95 1.99
C ILE A 76 11.87 -10.11 1.30
N GLY A 77 10.89 -9.30 1.71
CA GLY A 77 9.55 -9.28 1.12
C GLY A 77 8.72 -10.51 1.46
N GLU A 78 8.83 -10.94 2.72
CA GLU A 78 8.10 -12.04 3.33
C GLU A 78 6.58 -11.86 3.26
N LEU A 79 6.08 -10.63 3.48
CA LEU A 79 4.64 -10.34 3.42
C LEU A 79 4.04 -10.64 2.06
N GLY A 80 4.68 -10.18 0.98
CA GLY A 80 4.22 -10.45 -0.39
C GLY A 80 4.22 -11.95 -0.68
N SER A 81 5.26 -12.67 -0.23
CA SER A 81 5.41 -14.11 -0.48
C SER A 81 4.23 -14.94 0.06
N LEU A 82 3.62 -14.52 1.18
CA LEU A 82 2.44 -15.19 1.73
C LEU A 82 1.12 -14.62 1.21
N THR A 83 1.00 -13.30 1.12
CA THR A 83 -0.28 -12.63 0.83
C THR A 83 -0.56 -12.47 -0.67
N GLY A 84 0.45 -12.65 -1.53
CA GLY A 84 0.37 -12.35 -2.96
C GLY A 84 0.43 -10.86 -3.29
N LEU A 85 0.74 -9.99 -2.32
CA LEU A 85 0.96 -8.56 -2.59
C LEU A 85 2.13 -8.39 -3.54
N LEU A 86 1.90 -7.65 -4.64
CA LEU A 86 2.93 -7.36 -5.63
C LEU A 86 4.12 -6.65 -4.97
N ARG A 87 5.33 -6.90 -5.49
CA ARG A 87 6.54 -6.23 -5.02
C ARG A 87 6.40 -4.72 -5.23
N SER A 88 6.79 -3.92 -4.25
CA SER A 88 6.68 -2.45 -4.29
C SER A 88 8.01 -1.73 -4.54
N THR A 89 9.12 -2.47 -4.54
CA THR A 89 10.49 -1.94 -4.65
C THR A 89 11.35 -2.87 -5.50
N THR A 90 12.43 -2.34 -6.05
CA THR A 90 13.48 -3.16 -6.68
C THR A 90 14.45 -3.62 -5.62
N ALA A 91 14.72 -4.93 -5.52
CA ALA A 91 15.76 -5.46 -4.65
C ALA A 91 16.97 -5.91 -5.48
N ILE A 92 18.16 -5.41 -5.14
CA ILE A 92 19.41 -5.71 -5.85
C ILE A 92 20.45 -6.19 -4.84
N ALA A 93 21.16 -7.28 -5.15
CA ALA A 93 22.31 -7.72 -4.37
C ALA A 93 23.42 -6.65 -4.42
N ALA A 94 23.67 -5.97 -3.29
CA ALA A 94 24.64 -4.88 -3.22
C ALA A 94 26.09 -5.39 -3.04
N THR A 95 26.21 -6.63 -2.55
CA THR A 95 27.43 -7.44 -2.50
C THR A 95 27.14 -8.84 -3.02
N ASP A 96 28.15 -9.69 -3.13
CA ASP A 96 27.90 -11.13 -3.31
C ASP A 96 27.07 -11.63 -2.11
N ALA A 97 25.95 -12.27 -2.40
CA ALA A 97 24.95 -12.62 -1.43
C ALA A 97 24.61 -14.11 -1.49
N THR A 98 24.22 -14.67 -0.35
CA THR A 98 23.60 -15.99 -0.28
C THR A 98 22.16 -15.81 0.19
N MET A 99 21.22 -16.37 -0.55
CA MET A 99 19.78 -16.35 -0.26
C MET A 99 19.31 -17.75 0.12
N LEU A 100 18.48 -17.85 1.15
CA LEU A 100 17.64 -19.01 1.40
C LEU A 100 16.32 -18.77 0.68
N VAL A 101 15.93 -19.71 -0.18
CA VAL A 101 14.80 -19.56 -1.10
C VAL A 101 13.85 -20.74 -0.95
N MET A 102 12.57 -20.46 -0.76
CA MET A 102 11.52 -21.48 -0.71
C MET A 102 10.40 -21.08 -1.67
N PRO A 103 10.14 -21.85 -2.74
CA PRO A 103 9.02 -21.60 -3.65
C PRO A 103 7.69 -21.59 -2.91
N LYS A 104 6.76 -20.73 -3.32
CA LYS A 104 5.48 -20.53 -2.64
C LYS A 104 4.68 -21.83 -2.54
N GLU A 105 4.65 -22.63 -3.60
CA GLU A 105 3.94 -23.91 -3.63
C GLU A 105 4.51 -24.89 -2.60
N ARG A 106 5.85 -24.92 -2.47
CA ARG A 106 6.54 -25.75 -1.46
C ARG A 106 6.28 -25.24 -0.05
N MET A 107 6.29 -23.91 0.14
CA MET A 107 6.00 -23.30 1.43
C MET A 107 4.58 -23.64 1.90
N LEU A 108 3.59 -23.57 1.01
CA LEU A 108 2.21 -23.93 1.33
C LEU A 108 2.08 -25.41 1.70
N ALA A 109 2.66 -26.30 0.91
CA ALA A 109 2.67 -27.74 1.22
C ALA A 109 3.39 -28.05 2.54
N PHE A 110 4.55 -27.42 2.78
CA PHE A 110 5.31 -27.57 4.01
C PHE A 110 4.49 -27.15 5.23
N PHE A 111 3.78 -26.02 5.17
CA PHE A 111 2.92 -25.56 6.26
C PHE A 111 1.65 -26.39 6.45
N GLU A 112 1.12 -27.00 5.39
CA GLU A 112 0.03 -27.97 5.49
C GLU A 112 0.47 -29.23 6.24
N ASP A 113 1.67 -29.72 5.95
CA ASP A 113 2.25 -30.90 6.60
C ASP A 113 2.76 -30.62 8.03
N HIS A 114 3.23 -29.40 8.30
CA HIS A 114 3.86 -28.99 9.56
C HIS A 114 3.09 -27.83 10.22
N GLY A 115 1.84 -28.08 10.61
CA GLY A 115 0.96 -27.07 11.19
C GLY A 115 1.49 -26.41 12.47
N ASP A 116 2.29 -27.12 13.26
CA ASP A 116 2.94 -26.59 14.47
C ASP A 116 4.11 -25.65 14.18
N VAL A 117 4.73 -25.75 13.00
CA VAL A 117 5.70 -24.77 12.46
C VAL A 117 4.97 -23.58 11.83
N ALA A 118 3.89 -23.86 11.09
CA ALA A 118 3.11 -22.85 10.40
C ALA A 118 2.51 -21.82 11.37
N PHE A 119 1.94 -22.27 12.49
CA PHE A 119 1.29 -21.38 13.46
C PHE A 119 2.20 -20.26 14.00
N PRO A 120 3.38 -20.54 14.60
CA PRO A 120 4.26 -19.49 15.09
C PRO A 120 4.79 -18.61 13.94
N PHE A 121 5.08 -19.17 12.76
CA PHE A 121 5.52 -18.39 11.60
C PHE A 121 4.48 -17.35 11.18
N HIS A 122 3.21 -17.75 11.00
CA HIS A 122 2.13 -16.83 10.64
C HIS A 122 1.86 -15.81 11.75
N SER A 123 1.88 -16.22 13.01
CA SER A 123 1.71 -15.33 14.16
C SER A 123 2.78 -14.24 14.21
N ASN A 124 4.04 -14.59 13.97
CA ASN A 124 5.15 -13.65 13.90
C ASN A 124 5.01 -12.70 12.70
N LEU A 125 4.65 -13.21 11.53
CA LEU A 125 4.43 -12.40 10.34
C LEU A 125 3.32 -11.36 10.56
N LEU A 126 2.19 -11.79 11.12
CA LEU A 126 1.07 -10.91 11.46
C LEU A 126 1.49 -9.87 12.50
N SER A 127 2.26 -10.26 13.51
CA SER A 127 2.79 -9.33 14.51
C SER A 127 3.71 -8.27 13.89
N ILE A 128 4.60 -8.67 12.98
CA ILE A 128 5.48 -7.75 12.25
C ILE A 128 4.67 -6.77 11.40
N ALA A 129 3.66 -7.27 10.68
CA ALA A 129 2.76 -6.45 9.86
C ALA A 129 1.99 -5.44 10.72
N ALA A 130 1.35 -5.89 11.81
CA ALA A 130 0.61 -5.04 12.73
C ALA A 130 1.50 -3.97 13.36
N ASP A 131 2.69 -4.35 13.79
CA ASP A 131 3.67 -3.41 14.33
C ASP A 131 4.14 -2.37 13.31
N LYS A 132 4.33 -2.80 12.05
CA LYS A 132 4.66 -1.89 10.95
C LYS A 132 3.51 -0.91 10.70
N MET A 133 2.26 -1.40 10.60
CA MET A 133 1.07 -0.56 10.43
C MET A 133 0.94 0.47 11.55
N ARG A 134 1.14 0.05 12.81
CA ARG A 134 1.11 0.95 13.97
C ARG A 134 2.17 2.06 13.87
N ARG A 135 3.41 1.72 13.51
CA ARG A 135 4.49 2.71 13.31
C ARG A 135 4.23 3.65 12.14
N ASP A 136 3.73 3.12 11.02
CA ASP A 136 3.44 3.91 9.83
C ASP A 136 2.25 4.86 10.09
N ARG A 137 1.22 4.41 10.80
CA ARG A 137 0.10 5.27 11.25
C ARG A 137 0.59 6.42 12.11
N GLN A 138 1.48 6.16 13.07
CA GLN A 138 2.05 7.22 13.90
C GLN A 138 2.83 8.24 13.06
N ARG A 139 3.69 7.77 12.15
CA ARG A 139 4.44 8.65 11.23
C ARG A 139 3.52 9.50 10.36
N ILE A 140 2.45 8.91 9.83
CA ILE A 140 1.46 9.64 9.02
C ILE A 140 0.77 10.74 9.84
N GLU A 141 0.39 10.45 11.08
CA GLU A 141 -0.26 11.46 11.93
C GLU A 141 0.72 12.58 12.32
N GLU A 142 1.97 12.27 12.62
CA GLU A 142 3.02 13.26 12.86
C GLU A 142 3.27 14.14 11.62
N MET A 143 3.37 13.55 10.43
CA MET A 143 3.49 14.28 9.16
C MET A 143 2.28 15.19 8.93
N ARG A 144 1.06 14.68 9.14
CA ARG A 144 -0.18 15.44 9.01
C ARG A 144 -0.21 16.62 9.97
N HIS A 145 0.19 16.41 11.21
CA HIS A 145 0.29 17.47 12.22
C HIS A 145 1.25 18.57 11.79
N ASN A 146 2.44 18.19 11.34
CA ASN A 146 3.46 19.13 10.85
C ASN A 146 2.96 19.91 9.62
N LEU A 147 2.27 19.26 8.69
CA LEU A 147 1.68 19.90 7.52
C LEU A 147 0.65 20.97 7.92
N ILE A 148 -0.23 20.65 8.87
CA ILE A 148 -1.24 21.60 9.38
C ILE A 148 -0.57 22.81 10.03
N ILE A 149 0.49 22.61 10.81
CA ILE A 149 1.25 23.71 11.42
C ILE A 149 1.86 24.59 10.34
N THR A 150 2.52 23.99 9.35
CA THR A 150 3.14 24.71 8.22
C THR A 150 2.10 25.50 7.43
N GLN A 151 0.94 24.91 7.11
CA GLN A 151 -0.15 25.61 6.44
C GLN A 151 -0.65 26.82 7.23
N ARG A 152 -0.85 26.67 8.54
CA ARG A 152 -1.28 27.80 9.39
C ARG A 152 -0.23 28.89 9.45
N ALA A 153 1.05 28.54 9.47
CA ALA A 153 2.15 29.51 9.46
C ALA A 153 2.23 30.25 8.11
N MET A 154 2.13 29.54 6.98
CA MET A 154 2.08 30.14 5.65
C MET A 154 0.90 31.08 5.48
N LYS A 155 -0.29 30.69 5.96
CA LYS A 155 -1.45 31.58 5.95
C LYS A 155 -1.20 32.86 6.75
N ARG A 156 -0.67 32.75 7.97
CA ARG A 156 -0.31 33.94 8.76
C ARG A 156 0.73 34.83 8.07
N MET A 157 1.72 34.24 7.40
CA MET A 157 2.70 35.01 6.62
C MET A 157 2.04 35.73 5.44
N SER A 158 1.11 35.07 4.75
CA SER A 158 0.32 35.66 3.67
C SER A 158 -0.57 36.81 4.17
N ASP A 159 -1.24 36.64 5.31
CA ASP A 159 -2.07 37.67 5.93
C ASP A 159 -1.23 38.91 6.31
N LEU A 160 -0.04 38.71 6.90
CA LEU A 160 0.88 39.80 7.25
C LEU A 160 1.44 40.55 6.02
N LEU A 161 1.65 39.85 4.91
CA LEU A 161 2.04 40.47 3.64
C LEU A 161 0.90 41.34 3.07
N LEU A 162 -0.35 40.91 3.21
CA LEU A 162 -1.49 41.73 2.77
C LEU A 162 -1.68 43.01 3.62
N GLU A 163 -1.23 43.00 4.87
CA GLU A 163 -1.28 44.15 5.79
C GLU A 163 -0.06 45.08 5.65
N GLY A 164 1.02 44.64 4.98
CA GLY A 164 2.30 45.34 4.87
C GLY A 164 2.35 46.42 3.79
N GLU A 165 3.43 47.21 3.78
CA GLU A 165 3.70 48.17 2.70
C GLU A 165 4.06 47.45 1.41
N ASP A 166 3.44 47.85 0.30
CA ASP A 166 3.61 47.20 -0.99
C ASP A 166 5.05 47.38 -1.51
N THR A 167 5.75 46.27 -1.74
CA THR A 167 7.12 46.28 -2.27
C THR A 167 7.24 45.34 -3.46
N PRO A 168 8.24 45.49 -4.35
CA PRO A 168 8.47 44.53 -5.43
C PRO A 168 8.74 43.07 -4.95
N LEU A 169 8.98 42.88 -3.66
CA LEU A 169 9.14 41.56 -3.04
C LEU A 169 7.80 40.96 -2.59
N HIS A 170 6.78 41.80 -2.33
CA HIS A 170 5.46 41.38 -1.81
C HIS A 170 4.79 40.39 -2.76
N GLU A 171 4.63 40.77 -4.03
CA GLU A 171 3.98 39.95 -5.06
C GLU A 171 4.66 38.58 -5.19
N LYS A 172 5.99 38.54 -5.26
CA LYS A 172 6.76 37.29 -5.39
C LYS A 172 6.59 36.36 -4.19
N LEU A 173 6.58 36.90 -2.98
CA LEU A 173 6.41 36.09 -1.75
C LEU A 173 4.97 35.61 -1.60
N TYR A 174 4.00 36.45 -1.95
CA TYR A 174 2.59 36.12 -1.89
C TYR A 174 2.23 35.00 -2.88
N ASP A 175 2.73 35.08 -4.12
CA ASP A 175 2.54 34.04 -5.13
C ASP A 175 3.14 32.70 -4.69
N GLU A 176 4.34 32.71 -4.13
CA GLU A 176 5.01 31.49 -3.66
C GLU A 176 4.28 30.86 -2.46
N LEU A 177 3.82 31.68 -1.49
CA LEU A 177 3.00 31.19 -0.38
C LEU A 177 1.66 30.63 -0.86
N SER A 178 1.01 31.29 -1.82
CA SER A 178 -0.25 30.83 -2.41
C SER A 178 -0.08 29.48 -3.10
N ARG A 179 1.02 29.31 -3.86
CA ARG A 179 1.39 28.05 -4.50
C ARG A 179 1.60 26.93 -3.48
N LEU A 180 2.33 27.19 -2.40
CA LEU A 180 2.58 26.19 -1.33
C LEU A 180 1.32 25.85 -0.52
N ILE A 181 0.44 26.82 -0.28
CA ILE A 181 -0.86 26.59 0.37
C ILE A 181 -1.73 25.69 -0.52
N GLU A 182 -1.77 25.95 -1.83
CA GLU A 182 -2.52 25.16 -2.79
C GLU A 182 -2.01 23.71 -2.86
N GLN A 183 -0.69 23.54 -3.02
CA GLN A 183 -0.07 22.21 -3.11
C GLN A 183 -0.31 21.35 -1.86
N ASN A 184 -0.39 21.99 -0.68
CA ASN A 184 -0.61 21.28 0.58
C ASN A 184 -2.09 21.01 0.88
N LYS A 185 -3.04 21.44 0.03
CA LYS A 185 -4.47 21.19 0.26
C LYS A 185 -4.76 19.68 0.33
N LYS A 186 -5.68 19.33 1.24
CA LYS A 186 -6.01 17.97 1.67
C LYS A 186 -6.46 16.99 0.56
N GLY A 187 -6.75 17.47 -0.66
CA GLY A 187 -7.32 16.68 -1.74
C GLY A 187 -6.36 15.74 -2.47
N HIS A 188 -5.06 15.73 -2.15
CA HIS A 188 -4.06 14.92 -2.88
C HIS A 188 -3.69 13.59 -2.19
N TYR A 189 -4.26 13.28 -1.03
CA TYR A 189 -4.00 12.01 -0.35
C TYR A 189 -4.99 10.95 -0.80
N LEU A 190 -4.63 10.28 -1.90
CA LEU A 190 -5.29 9.05 -2.31
C LEU A 190 -4.91 7.95 -1.32
N VAL A 191 -5.91 7.43 -0.62
CA VAL A 191 -5.76 6.22 0.20
C VAL A 191 -6.31 5.08 -0.66
N GLU A 192 -5.46 4.11 -1.00
CA GLU A 192 -5.96 2.83 -1.52
C GLU A 192 -6.87 2.24 -0.45
N PRO A 193 -8.15 1.96 -0.73
CA PRO A 193 -9.00 1.39 0.29
C PRO A 193 -8.46 0.01 0.64
N ALA A 194 -8.44 -0.28 1.95
CA ALA A 194 -8.25 -1.63 2.42
C ALA A 194 -9.25 -2.53 1.66
N LYS A 195 -8.78 -3.70 1.17
CA LYS A 195 -9.59 -4.71 0.45
C LYS A 195 -10.63 -5.31 1.38
N VAL A 196 -11.55 -4.50 1.87
CA VAL A 196 -12.44 -4.85 2.95
C VAL A 196 -13.83 -4.46 2.52
N LEU A 197 -14.59 -5.53 2.21
CA LEU A 197 -15.89 -5.57 1.55
C LEU A 197 -15.77 -5.43 0.02
N PRO A 198 -15.87 -6.54 -0.75
CA PRO A 198 -15.89 -6.46 -2.21
C PRO A 198 -17.09 -5.63 -2.65
N THR A 199 -16.81 -4.39 -3.07
CA THR A 199 -17.82 -3.50 -3.65
C THR A 199 -17.81 -3.72 -5.15
N LYS A 200 -18.98 -3.92 -5.74
CA LYS A 200 -19.10 -4.16 -7.17
C LYS A 200 -19.77 -2.98 -7.86
N ALA A 201 -19.31 -2.66 -9.07
CA ALA A 201 -20.00 -1.76 -9.96
C ALA A 201 -20.72 -2.57 -11.03
N ARG A 202 -22.03 -2.39 -11.14
CA ARG A 202 -22.88 -2.97 -12.19
C ARG A 202 -23.23 -1.89 -13.20
N PHE A 203 -22.83 -2.10 -14.44
CA PHE A 203 -23.10 -1.18 -15.55
C PHE A 203 -24.41 -1.53 -16.25
N ASP A 204 -24.97 -0.57 -16.99
CA ASP A 204 -26.19 -0.76 -17.78
C ASP A 204 -26.05 -1.81 -18.88
N ASP A 205 -24.83 -2.08 -19.33
CA ASP A 205 -24.53 -3.15 -20.31
C ASP A 205 -24.43 -4.55 -19.68
N GLY A 206 -24.70 -4.67 -18.38
CA GLY A 206 -24.72 -5.92 -17.63
C GLY A 206 -23.35 -6.39 -17.12
N ARG A 207 -22.25 -5.69 -17.44
CA ARG A 207 -20.95 -6.00 -16.83
C ARG A 207 -20.95 -5.69 -15.35
N ILE A 208 -20.32 -6.57 -14.57
CA ILE A 208 -20.09 -6.39 -13.14
C ILE A 208 -18.58 -6.45 -12.92
N VAL A 209 -18.05 -5.43 -12.25
CA VAL A 209 -16.62 -5.34 -11.95
C VAL A 209 -16.38 -5.01 -10.49
N ASP A 210 -15.26 -5.48 -9.95
CA ASP A 210 -14.85 -5.09 -8.60
C ASP A 210 -14.35 -3.64 -8.62
N VAL A 211 -14.85 -2.84 -7.68
CA VAL A 211 -14.40 -1.47 -7.45
C VAL A 211 -13.00 -1.50 -6.86
N LEU A 212 -12.06 -0.77 -7.46
CA LEU A 212 -10.67 -0.71 -7.02
C LEU A 212 -10.49 0.30 -5.89
N ALA A 213 -11.15 1.46 -5.99
CA ALA A 213 -11.21 2.43 -4.91
C ALA A 213 -12.54 3.18 -4.85
N LEU A 214 -12.94 3.64 -3.66
CA LEU A 214 -14.19 4.37 -3.43
C LEU A 214 -14.00 5.43 -2.33
N SER A 215 -14.43 6.66 -2.58
CA SER A 215 -14.56 7.73 -1.60
C SER A 215 -16.00 8.26 -1.57
N ALA A 216 -16.22 9.39 -0.88
CA ALA A 216 -17.52 10.07 -0.89
C ALA A 216 -17.85 10.73 -2.25
N ASP A 217 -16.85 10.96 -3.10
CA ASP A 217 -16.95 11.77 -4.32
C ASP A 217 -16.22 11.17 -5.53
N GLU A 218 -15.48 10.07 -5.38
CA GLU A 218 -14.71 9.43 -6.45
C GLU A 218 -14.81 7.90 -6.37
N VAL A 219 -14.70 7.26 -7.54
CA VAL A 219 -14.57 5.81 -7.66
C VAL A 219 -13.55 5.44 -8.75
N ASP A 220 -12.68 4.49 -8.44
CA ASP A 220 -11.71 3.92 -9.37
C ASP A 220 -12.16 2.54 -9.82
N LEU A 221 -12.27 2.35 -11.14
CA LEU A 221 -12.72 1.12 -11.77
C LEU A 221 -11.61 0.47 -12.62
N PRO A 222 -11.60 -0.87 -12.73
CA PRO A 222 -10.60 -1.58 -13.53
C PRO A 222 -10.84 -1.41 -15.02
N VAL A 223 -12.04 -1.01 -15.43
CA VAL A 223 -12.42 -0.83 -16.83
C VAL A 223 -13.30 0.40 -16.99
N LYS A 224 -13.27 0.99 -18.18
CA LYS A 224 -14.12 2.14 -18.51
C LYS A 224 -15.59 1.69 -18.62
N PRO A 225 -16.52 2.33 -17.88
CA PRO A 225 -17.95 2.07 -18.04
C PRO A 225 -18.50 2.66 -19.35
N PRO A 226 -19.70 2.25 -19.78
CA PRO A 226 -20.43 2.94 -20.83
C PRO A 226 -20.66 4.41 -20.46
N LEU A 227 -20.50 5.32 -21.42
CA LEU A 227 -20.71 6.75 -21.23
C LEU A 227 -21.93 7.21 -22.01
N ASP A 228 -22.70 8.15 -21.45
CA ASP A 228 -23.77 8.82 -22.16
C ASP A 228 -23.16 9.61 -23.34
N PRO A 229 -23.62 9.38 -24.58
CA PRO A 229 -23.13 10.09 -25.76
C PRO A 229 -23.33 11.61 -25.72
N LYS A 230 -24.25 12.12 -24.90
CA LYS A 230 -24.63 13.54 -24.87
C LYS A 230 -23.71 14.38 -23.98
N ASP A 231 -23.28 13.84 -22.85
CA ASP A 231 -22.54 14.60 -21.84
C ASP A 231 -21.30 13.87 -21.28
N GLY A 232 -21.06 12.63 -21.70
CA GLY A 232 -19.90 11.84 -21.32
C GLY A 232 -19.92 11.31 -19.88
N HIS A 233 -21.06 11.36 -19.18
CA HIS A 233 -21.17 10.80 -17.83
C HIS A 233 -21.32 9.28 -17.88
N ALA A 234 -20.78 8.63 -16.86
CA ALA A 234 -21.02 7.22 -16.57
C ALA A 234 -22.16 7.12 -15.56
N SER A 235 -23.12 6.23 -15.81
CA SER A 235 -24.17 5.85 -14.86
C SER A 235 -24.04 4.37 -14.54
N PHE A 236 -24.06 4.01 -13.26
CA PHE A 236 -23.91 2.63 -12.80
C PHE A 236 -24.42 2.46 -11.37
N VAL A 237 -24.58 1.20 -10.95
CA VAL A 237 -25.01 0.86 -9.60
C VAL A 237 -23.81 0.34 -8.81
N LEU A 238 -23.57 0.91 -7.63
CA LEU A 238 -22.67 0.34 -6.64
C LEU A 238 -23.44 -0.66 -5.77
N ASP A 239 -22.94 -1.88 -5.71
CA ASP A 239 -23.46 -2.98 -4.90
C ASP A 239 -22.49 -3.24 -3.74
N PHE A 240 -22.97 -3.00 -2.52
CA PHE A 240 -22.24 -3.19 -1.26
C PHE A 240 -22.50 -4.56 -0.63
N GLY A 241 -23.30 -5.41 -1.28
CA GLY A 241 -23.72 -6.74 -0.83
C GLY A 241 -24.99 -6.72 0.03
N ASP A 242 -25.20 -5.69 0.85
CA ASP A 242 -26.42 -5.48 1.65
C ASP A 242 -27.33 -4.38 1.10
N LYS A 243 -26.77 -3.43 0.33
CA LYS A 243 -27.46 -2.30 -0.28
C LYS A 243 -26.91 -2.02 -1.68
N GLU A 244 -27.78 -1.47 -2.52
CA GLU A 244 -27.42 -0.97 -3.84
C GLU A 244 -27.70 0.53 -3.93
N ILE A 245 -26.78 1.29 -4.50
CA ILE A 245 -26.97 2.72 -4.79
C ILE A 245 -26.70 3.03 -6.26
N ALA A 246 -27.61 3.76 -6.91
CA ALA A 246 -27.36 4.32 -8.23
C ALA A 246 -26.47 5.56 -8.10
N VAL A 247 -25.44 5.63 -8.93
CA VAL A 247 -24.49 6.75 -8.99
C VAL A 247 -24.27 7.18 -10.44
N SER A 248 -23.94 8.45 -10.63
CA SER A 248 -23.49 9.01 -11.90
C SER A 248 -22.23 9.85 -11.68
N GLY A 249 -21.42 10.05 -12.71
CA GLY A 249 -20.23 10.88 -12.59
C GLY A 249 -19.45 11.05 -13.89
N LYS A 250 -18.46 11.93 -13.86
CA LYS A 250 -17.57 12.21 -15.00
C LYS A 250 -16.28 11.41 -14.89
N VAL A 251 -15.85 10.83 -16.02
CA VAL A 251 -14.54 10.19 -16.10
C VAL A 251 -13.46 11.27 -16.11
N GLU A 252 -12.52 11.19 -15.16
CA GLU A 252 -11.38 12.09 -15.11
C GLU A 252 -10.34 11.73 -16.19
N PRO A 253 -9.71 12.71 -16.84
CA PRO A 253 -8.64 12.46 -17.81
C PRO A 253 -7.40 11.89 -17.09
N GLY A 254 -7.02 10.65 -17.43
CA GLY A 254 -5.90 9.94 -16.80
C GLY A 254 -5.38 8.76 -17.62
N GLY A 255 -4.36 8.06 -17.10
CA GLY A 255 -3.73 6.89 -17.72
C GLY A 255 -4.71 5.72 -17.96
N PRO A 256 -4.28 4.62 -18.62
CA PRO A 256 -5.18 3.58 -19.08
C PRO A 256 -5.95 2.88 -17.95
N HIS A 257 -5.34 2.70 -16.77
CA HIS A 257 -5.93 2.10 -15.58
C HIS A 257 -5.25 2.61 -14.30
N PRO A 258 -5.96 2.75 -13.16
CA PRO A 258 -7.42 2.62 -13.03
C PRO A 258 -8.18 3.78 -13.69
N VAL A 259 -9.44 3.55 -14.07
CA VAL A 259 -10.33 4.58 -14.62
C VAL A 259 -11.02 5.29 -13.47
N ARG A 260 -10.69 6.57 -13.28
CA ARG A 260 -11.27 7.40 -12.22
C ARG A 260 -12.54 8.10 -12.66
N ILE A 261 -13.56 8.06 -11.80
CA ILE A 261 -14.84 8.72 -12.01
C ILE A 261 -15.15 9.60 -10.82
N LYS A 262 -15.37 10.89 -11.08
CA LYS A 262 -15.84 11.86 -10.10
C LYS A 262 -17.35 11.83 -10.04
N LEU A 263 -17.90 11.43 -8.90
CA LEU A 263 -19.32 11.24 -8.68
C LEU A 263 -20.06 12.59 -8.60
N ASP A 264 -21.28 12.60 -9.12
CA ASP A 264 -22.22 13.70 -8.94
C ASP A 264 -22.77 13.71 -7.51
N LEU A 265 -23.41 14.82 -7.13
CA LEU A 265 -24.12 14.94 -5.85
C LEU A 265 -25.21 13.86 -5.73
N LEU A 266 -25.04 12.97 -4.75
CA LEU A 266 -25.98 11.90 -4.47
C LEU A 266 -27.23 12.42 -3.74
N VAL A 267 -28.37 11.78 -3.99
CA VAL A 267 -29.59 11.97 -3.19
C VAL A 267 -29.36 11.51 -1.75
N GLU A 268 -30.04 12.14 -0.80
CA GLU A 268 -29.80 11.98 0.65
C GLU A 268 -29.75 10.51 1.12
N GLY A 269 -30.64 9.66 0.60
CA GLY A 269 -30.65 8.22 0.93
C GLY A 269 -29.45 7.43 0.38
N SER A 270 -28.98 7.76 -0.83
CA SER A 270 -27.78 7.14 -1.44
C SER A 270 -26.50 7.67 -0.78
N ALA A 271 -26.45 8.97 -0.47
CA ALA A 271 -25.35 9.59 0.27
C ALA A 271 -25.19 8.99 1.67
N ALA A 272 -26.30 8.80 2.41
CA ALA A 272 -26.28 8.16 3.72
C ALA A 272 -25.81 6.71 3.65
N SER A 273 -26.26 5.95 2.64
CA SER A 273 -25.85 4.56 2.44
C SER A 273 -24.37 4.43 2.06
N LEU A 274 -23.86 5.31 1.18
CA LEU A 274 -22.44 5.38 0.84
C LEU A 274 -21.61 5.73 2.09
N SER A 275 -22.03 6.73 2.85
CA SER A 275 -21.34 7.15 4.08
C SER A 275 -21.29 6.03 5.12
N GLU A 276 -22.40 5.30 5.32
CA GLU A 276 -22.45 4.15 6.23
C GLU A 276 -21.51 3.03 5.76
N HIS A 277 -21.50 2.72 4.46
CA HIS A 277 -20.60 1.72 3.89
C HIS A 277 -19.13 2.13 4.04
N LEU A 278 -18.78 3.37 3.70
CA LEU A 278 -17.45 3.92 3.90
C LEU A 278 -17.03 3.88 5.37
N ALA A 279 -17.94 4.19 6.31
CA ALA A 279 -17.65 4.08 7.74
C ALA A 279 -17.36 2.64 8.16
N ARG A 280 -18.06 1.64 7.61
CA ARG A 280 -17.78 0.21 7.84
C ARG A 280 -16.45 -0.22 7.23
N MET A 281 -16.11 0.28 6.03
CA MET A 281 -14.81 0.04 5.39
C MET A 281 -13.68 0.62 6.26
N LEU A 282 -13.82 1.88 6.68
CA LEU A 282 -12.86 2.59 7.54
C LEU A 282 -12.80 2.03 8.96
N MET A 283 -13.85 1.35 9.44
CA MET A 283 -13.84 0.71 10.75
C MET A 283 -12.68 -0.30 10.88
N PHE A 284 -12.38 -1.02 9.80
CA PHE A 284 -11.24 -1.95 9.77
C PHE A 284 -9.89 -1.23 9.80
N ASP A 285 -9.82 0.02 9.35
CA ASP A 285 -8.62 0.86 9.42
C ASP A 285 -8.44 1.53 10.80
N VAL A 286 -9.52 1.66 11.59
CA VAL A 286 -9.53 2.37 12.88
C VAL A 286 -9.46 1.43 14.09
N ILE A 287 -10.04 0.22 14.00
CA ILE A 287 -10.12 -0.73 15.13
C ILE A 287 -8.88 -1.63 15.22
N CYS A 288 -8.11 -1.79 14.14
CA CYS A 288 -6.90 -2.62 14.09
C CYS A 288 -5.59 -1.82 14.17
#